data_AF-A0A8T0H3R5-F1
#
_entry.id   AF-A0A8T0H3R5-F1
#
_cell.length_a   1.000
_cell.length_b   1.000
_cell.length_c   1.000
_cell.angle_alpha   90.00
_cell.angle_beta   90.00
_cell.angle_gamma   90.00
#
_symmetry.space_group_name_H-M   'P 1'
#
loop_
_entity.id
_entity.type
_entity.pdbx_description
1 polymer ?
#
loop_
_entity_poly.entity_id
_entity_poly.type
_entity_poly.pdbx_seq_one_letter_code
_entity_poly.pdbx_strand_id
1 'polypeptide(L)'
;MAFLKGPKFDFHLHRKFSGGSGNEGLDAAQHQELERLFTSTRAGKHFQKDIVKGVENFITVGNKQLEISNKLAEDCKKYGSEGPSVKEALSRATGQYGTARNKMEKERENFHRSIATQVAEPLRTMVHGSPLEDARHLKQKYDRLREDATNQVSEVNRRKTKDPHKDPDYGAKLQAAEHKLEELTSAMDTMGKNATSAMSVVESQQQNTTLQKLLTMVDAERAYFQRVTGILDQLHYEIEAEVQRSSNTSVSRNSSNGATPYPQTPSQSTPPSTTVRQMSVDPPESSYGHSYHTANGDYEEETVDDKVPSPVETQSFYAIATHDFEGEDEGELTISIGDEVLVRQVTSSGWSEGSCNGESGWFPSTYVEKKPPTRRGRRRSGSSHGSR
;
A
#
# COMPACT_ATOMS: atom_id res chain seq x y z
N MET A 1 24.86 -79.40 13.93
CA MET A 1 25.16 -78.38 12.90
C MET A 1 23.82 -77.75 12.54
N ALA A 2 23.49 -76.53 12.95
CA ALA A 2 24.07 -75.24 12.52
C ALA A 2 24.03 -75.15 10.97
N PHE A 3 23.29 -74.23 10.34
CA PHE A 3 23.40 -72.78 10.51
C PHE A 3 22.06 -72.03 10.35
N LEU A 4 21.90 -70.96 11.14
CA LEU A 4 20.83 -69.97 11.02
C LEU A 4 21.08 -69.06 9.80
N LYS A 5 20.06 -68.86 8.96
CA LYS A 5 20.09 -67.76 7.97
C LYS A 5 19.66 -66.48 8.67
N GLY A 6 20.58 -65.54 8.83
CA GLY A 6 20.31 -64.21 9.39
C GLY A 6 19.36 -63.37 8.52
N PRO A 7 18.81 -62.27 9.07
CA PRO A 7 17.91 -61.39 8.34
C PRO A 7 18.63 -60.74 7.15
N LYS A 8 17.91 -60.65 6.02
CA LYS A 8 18.39 -59.93 4.84
C LYS A 8 18.45 -58.44 5.18
N PHE A 9 19.65 -57.87 5.20
CA PHE A 9 19.81 -56.41 5.16
C PHE A 9 19.18 -55.87 3.87
N ASP A 10 18.31 -54.86 3.99
CA ASP A 10 17.64 -54.25 2.85
C ASP A 10 18.63 -53.37 2.08
N PHE A 11 18.96 -53.79 0.86
CA PHE A 11 19.92 -53.11 0.00
C PHE A 11 19.45 -51.72 -0.48
N HIS A 12 18.20 -51.31 -0.23
CA HIS A 12 17.73 -49.96 -0.57
C HIS A 12 18.32 -48.85 0.32
N LEU A 13 18.66 -49.14 1.58
CA LEU A 13 19.19 -48.12 2.50
C LEU A 13 20.63 -47.71 2.16
N HIS A 14 21.46 -48.68 1.76
CA HIS A 14 22.89 -48.44 1.56
C HIS A 14 23.19 -47.52 0.37
N ARG A 15 22.29 -47.44 -0.62
CA ARG A 15 22.41 -46.58 -1.80
C ARG A 15 22.02 -45.11 -1.54
N LYS A 16 21.31 -44.79 -0.44
CA LYS A 16 21.01 -43.39 -0.07
C LYS A 16 22.20 -42.65 0.54
N PHE A 17 23.08 -43.37 1.25
CA PHE A 17 24.17 -42.74 2.03
C PHE A 17 25.60 -43.10 1.56
N SER A 18 25.74 -43.80 0.42
CA SER A 18 27.02 -44.00 -0.26
C SER A 18 27.09 -43.23 -1.59
N GLY A 19 27.30 -41.92 -1.51
CA GLY A 19 27.70 -41.09 -2.66
C GLY A 19 26.67 -40.93 -3.79
N GLY A 20 25.37 -41.00 -3.48
CA GLY A 20 24.29 -40.87 -4.47
C GLY A 20 23.74 -39.45 -4.61
N SER A 21 24.29 -38.67 -5.55
CA SER A 21 23.92 -37.27 -5.90
C SER A 21 22.43 -36.97 -6.21
N GLY A 22 21.53 -37.94 -6.11
CA GLY A 22 20.13 -37.82 -6.57
C GLY A 22 19.15 -37.22 -5.56
N ASN A 23 19.34 -37.42 -4.25
CA ASN A 23 18.33 -36.99 -3.25
C ASN A 23 18.60 -35.59 -2.71
N GLU A 24 19.87 -35.24 -2.44
CA GLU A 24 20.26 -33.89 -2.00
C GLU A 24 19.87 -32.82 -3.04
N GLY A 25 19.93 -33.14 -4.34
CA GLY A 25 19.51 -32.24 -5.41
C GLY A 25 18.00 -32.02 -5.49
N LEU A 26 17.19 -33.02 -5.10
CA LEU A 26 15.72 -32.90 -5.04
C LEU A 26 15.30 -32.05 -3.84
N ASP A 27 15.87 -32.30 -2.66
CA ASP A 27 15.59 -31.51 -1.45
C ASP A 27 16.04 -30.05 -1.62
N ALA A 28 17.18 -29.81 -2.27
CA ALA A 28 17.65 -28.46 -2.60
C ALA A 28 16.71 -27.73 -3.58
N ALA A 29 16.23 -28.41 -4.63
CA ALA A 29 15.28 -27.83 -5.58
C ALA A 29 13.92 -27.51 -4.92
N GLN A 30 13.41 -28.40 -4.06
CA GLN A 30 12.16 -28.18 -3.31
C GLN A 30 12.28 -26.98 -2.36
N HIS A 31 13.41 -26.84 -1.66
CA HIS A 31 13.68 -25.67 -0.83
C HIS A 31 13.76 -24.39 -1.66
N GLN A 32 14.49 -24.40 -2.78
CA GLN A 32 14.67 -23.23 -3.65
C GLN A 32 13.32 -22.72 -4.19
N GLU A 33 12.43 -23.62 -4.60
CA GLU A 33 11.09 -23.23 -5.05
C GLU A 33 10.23 -22.70 -3.90
N LEU A 34 10.31 -23.28 -2.70
CA LEU A 34 9.60 -22.76 -1.53
C LEU A 34 10.07 -21.35 -1.13
N GLU A 35 11.36 -21.05 -1.20
CA GLU A 35 11.90 -19.70 -0.95
C GLU A 35 11.50 -18.71 -2.05
N ARG A 36 11.47 -19.15 -3.32
CA ARG A 36 10.95 -18.34 -4.44
C ARG A 36 9.48 -17.97 -4.20
N LEU A 37 8.67 -18.96 -3.83
CA LEU A 37 7.26 -18.79 -3.50
C LEU A 37 7.05 -17.86 -2.31
N PHE A 38 7.80 -18.03 -1.22
CA PHE A 38 7.73 -17.17 -0.04
C PHE A 38 8.12 -15.72 -0.35
N THR A 39 9.17 -15.51 -1.13
CA THR A 39 9.61 -14.18 -1.58
C THR A 39 8.53 -13.53 -2.46
N SER A 40 7.94 -14.29 -3.38
CA SER A 40 6.87 -13.83 -4.28
C SER A 40 5.59 -13.46 -3.52
N THR A 41 5.13 -14.29 -2.57
CA THR A 41 3.93 -14.00 -1.78
C THR A 41 4.13 -12.84 -0.79
N ARG A 42 5.34 -12.66 -0.26
CA ARG A 42 5.72 -11.45 0.52
C ARG A 42 5.64 -10.19 -0.35
N ALA A 43 6.27 -10.19 -1.53
CA ALA A 43 6.19 -9.07 -2.47
C ALA A 43 4.75 -8.78 -2.92
N GLY A 44 3.96 -9.82 -3.15
CA GLY A 44 2.52 -9.72 -3.44
C GLY A 44 1.73 -9.06 -2.30
N LYS A 45 1.98 -9.45 -1.04
CA LYS A 45 1.34 -8.85 0.15
C LYS A 45 1.64 -7.35 0.25
N HIS A 46 2.90 -6.95 0.04
CA HIS A 46 3.33 -5.54 0.06
C HIS A 46 2.65 -4.72 -1.05
N PHE A 47 2.72 -5.18 -2.30
CA PHE A 47 2.09 -4.48 -3.42
C PHE A 47 0.57 -4.34 -3.26
N GLN A 48 -0.10 -5.35 -2.68
CA GLN A 48 -1.52 -5.27 -2.33
C GLN A 48 -1.80 -4.23 -1.24
N LYS A 49 -0.95 -4.12 -0.20
CA LYS A 49 -1.03 -3.06 0.82
C LYS A 49 -0.89 -1.66 0.20
N ASP A 50 0.03 -1.49 -0.75
CA ASP A 50 0.27 -0.20 -1.40
C ASP A 50 -0.89 0.22 -2.30
N ILE A 51 -1.49 -0.71 -3.05
CA ILE A 51 -2.73 -0.44 -3.80
C ILE A 51 -3.85 0.01 -2.87
N VAL A 52 -4.06 -0.69 -1.74
CA VAL A 52 -5.11 -0.34 -0.76
C VAL A 52 -4.89 1.07 -0.19
N LYS A 53 -3.67 1.36 0.30
CA LYS A 53 -3.29 2.70 0.81
C LYS A 53 -3.46 3.77 -0.27
N GLY A 54 -3.05 3.50 -1.50
CA GLY A 54 -3.17 4.41 -2.64
C GLY A 54 -4.62 4.78 -2.94
N VAL A 55 -5.50 3.79 -3.00
CA VAL A 55 -6.95 3.99 -3.22
C VAL A 55 -7.60 4.76 -2.06
N GLU A 56 -7.27 4.42 -0.81
CA GLU A 56 -7.78 5.12 0.39
C GLU A 56 -7.36 6.60 0.41
N ASN A 57 -6.10 6.90 0.11
CA ASN A 57 -5.57 8.26 0.01
C ASN A 57 -6.21 9.03 -1.16
N PHE A 58 -6.38 8.40 -2.32
CA PHE A 58 -7.05 8.99 -3.48
C PHE A 58 -8.49 9.40 -3.15
N ILE A 59 -9.27 8.50 -2.53
CA ILE A 59 -10.64 8.80 -2.07
C ILE A 59 -10.64 9.95 -1.06
N THR A 60 -9.70 9.95 -0.11
CA THR A 60 -9.57 11.00 0.93
C THR A 60 -9.31 12.38 0.32
N VAL A 61 -8.43 12.48 -0.69
CA VAL A 61 -8.18 13.73 -1.42
C VAL A 61 -9.40 14.11 -2.27
N GLY A 62 -10.01 13.15 -2.95
CA GLY A 62 -11.20 13.39 -3.77
C GLY A 62 -12.41 13.88 -2.97
N ASN A 63 -12.58 13.46 -1.72
CA ASN A 63 -13.65 13.95 -0.85
C ASN A 63 -13.44 15.43 -0.48
N LYS A 64 -12.20 15.87 -0.24
CA LYS A 64 -11.88 17.30 -0.04
C LYS A 64 -12.18 18.13 -1.30
N GLN A 65 -11.89 17.58 -2.49
CA GLN A 65 -12.25 18.21 -3.76
C GLN A 65 -13.78 18.33 -3.94
N LEU A 66 -14.54 17.33 -3.49
CA LEU A 66 -16.00 17.30 -3.57
C LEU A 66 -16.65 18.38 -2.70
N GLU A 67 -16.15 18.64 -1.49
CA GLU A 67 -16.63 19.73 -0.61
C GLU A 67 -16.52 21.11 -1.30
N ILE A 68 -15.34 21.42 -1.85
CA ILE A 68 -15.08 22.67 -2.60
C ILE A 68 -15.99 22.76 -3.82
N SER A 69 -16.16 21.64 -4.53
CA SER A 69 -16.94 21.57 -5.77
C SER A 69 -18.44 21.73 -5.54
N ASN A 70 -18.97 21.15 -4.46
CA ASN A 70 -20.35 21.34 -4.02
C ASN A 70 -20.60 22.78 -3.60
N LYS A 71 -19.67 23.42 -2.87
CA LYS A 71 -19.80 24.84 -2.49
C LYS A 71 -19.91 25.76 -3.72
N LEU A 72 -19.02 25.59 -4.70
CA LEU A 72 -19.09 26.32 -5.97
C LEU A 72 -20.43 26.09 -6.69
N ALA A 73 -20.90 24.84 -6.74
CA ALA A 73 -22.13 24.50 -7.42
C ALA A 73 -23.38 25.11 -6.76
N GLU A 74 -23.45 25.10 -5.43
CA GLU A 74 -24.53 25.75 -4.67
C GLU A 74 -24.52 27.28 -4.85
N ASP A 75 -23.35 27.92 -4.89
CA ASP A 75 -23.27 29.36 -5.15
C ASP A 75 -23.74 29.71 -6.58
N CYS A 76 -23.38 28.91 -7.59
CA CYS A 76 -23.87 29.06 -8.96
C CYS A 76 -25.39 28.84 -9.08
N LYS A 77 -25.94 27.85 -8.37
CA LYS A 77 -27.40 27.62 -8.30
C LYS A 77 -28.12 28.78 -7.63
N LYS A 78 -27.60 29.25 -6.48
CA LYS A 78 -28.18 30.37 -5.73
C LYS A 78 -28.25 31.63 -6.57
N TYR A 79 -27.18 31.97 -7.30
CA TYR A 79 -27.23 33.08 -8.25
C TYR A 79 -28.27 32.85 -9.36
N GLY A 80 -28.40 31.61 -9.83
CA GLY A 80 -29.39 31.23 -10.84
C GLY A 80 -30.85 31.35 -10.37
N SER A 81 -31.15 31.05 -9.11
CA SER A 81 -32.53 31.04 -8.56
C SER A 81 -32.93 32.30 -7.79
N GLU A 82 -31.99 32.97 -7.13
CA GLU A 82 -32.23 34.13 -6.24
C GLU A 82 -31.58 35.43 -6.75
N GLY A 83 -30.80 35.37 -7.83
CA GLY A 83 -30.10 36.53 -8.39
C GLY A 83 -31.06 37.65 -8.84
N PRO A 84 -30.58 38.90 -8.96
CA PRO A 84 -31.40 40.06 -9.31
C PRO A 84 -32.02 40.00 -10.72
N SER A 85 -31.72 38.95 -11.50
CA SER A 85 -32.12 38.80 -12.89
C SER A 85 -32.34 37.33 -13.28
N VAL A 86 -33.05 36.55 -12.45
CA VAL A 86 -33.39 35.12 -12.66
C VAL A 86 -33.87 34.77 -14.08
N LYS A 87 -34.51 35.72 -14.78
CA LYS A 87 -35.02 35.56 -16.16
C LYS A 87 -34.01 35.89 -17.26
N GLU A 88 -32.82 36.37 -16.92
CA GLU A 88 -31.75 36.65 -17.88
C GLU A 88 -30.90 35.40 -18.15
N ALA A 89 -30.21 35.43 -19.28
CA ALA A 89 -29.43 34.30 -19.78
C ALA A 89 -28.33 33.84 -18.83
N LEU A 90 -27.64 34.79 -18.17
CA LEU A 90 -26.58 34.50 -17.22
C LEU A 90 -27.08 33.63 -16.04
N SER A 91 -28.22 33.99 -15.43
CA SER A 91 -28.80 33.22 -14.32
C SER A 91 -29.21 31.80 -14.73
N ARG A 92 -29.69 31.59 -15.98
CA ARG A 92 -29.94 30.24 -16.50
C ARG A 92 -28.64 29.46 -16.69
N ALA A 93 -27.65 30.04 -17.37
CA ALA A 93 -26.36 29.39 -17.62
C ALA A 93 -25.62 29.00 -16.32
N THR A 94 -25.62 29.86 -15.30
CA THR A 94 -25.02 29.53 -13.99
C THR A 94 -25.81 28.43 -13.25
N GLY A 95 -27.14 28.44 -13.34
CA GLY A 95 -27.99 27.38 -12.78
C GLY A 95 -27.76 26.02 -13.46
N GLN A 96 -27.57 26.01 -14.78
CA GLN A 96 -27.19 24.83 -15.55
C GLN A 96 -25.81 24.33 -15.14
N TYR A 97 -24.81 25.22 -15.05
CA TYR A 97 -23.46 24.88 -14.58
C TYR A 97 -23.46 24.25 -13.19
N GLY A 98 -24.13 24.86 -12.20
CA GLY A 98 -24.22 24.30 -10.84
C GLY A 98 -24.97 22.96 -10.81
N THR A 99 -25.97 22.77 -11.66
CA THR A 99 -26.68 21.50 -11.80
C THR A 99 -25.79 20.40 -12.40
N ALA A 100 -25.03 20.72 -13.45
CA ALA A 100 -24.08 19.80 -14.06
C ALA A 100 -22.90 19.48 -13.12
N ARG A 101 -22.43 20.45 -12.32
CA ARG A 101 -21.38 20.23 -11.32
C ARG A 101 -21.79 19.19 -10.28
N ASN A 102 -23.00 19.29 -9.70
CA ASN A 102 -23.49 18.25 -8.77
C ASN A 102 -23.65 16.87 -9.44
N LYS A 103 -24.01 16.81 -10.74
CA LYS A 103 -24.05 15.54 -11.47
C LYS A 103 -22.64 14.92 -11.59
N MET A 104 -21.63 15.72 -11.95
CA MET A 104 -20.24 15.25 -12.06
C MET A 104 -19.68 14.77 -10.72
N GLU A 105 -19.93 15.50 -9.62
CA GLU A 105 -19.47 15.08 -8.30
C GLU A 105 -20.20 13.83 -7.79
N LYS A 106 -21.49 13.64 -8.12
CA LYS A 106 -22.18 12.36 -7.87
C LYS A 106 -21.56 11.19 -8.64
N GLU A 107 -21.09 11.41 -9.87
CA GLU A 107 -20.34 10.38 -10.60
C GLU A 107 -18.97 10.10 -9.98
N ARG A 108 -18.34 11.09 -9.34
CA ARG A 108 -17.12 10.89 -8.55
C ARG A 108 -17.40 10.05 -7.30
N GLU A 109 -18.48 10.29 -6.58
CA GLU A 109 -18.90 9.46 -5.43
C GLU A 109 -19.15 8.00 -5.86
N ASN A 110 -19.82 7.80 -7.01
CA ASN A 110 -20.03 6.47 -7.59
C ASN A 110 -18.68 5.78 -7.89
N PHE A 111 -17.72 6.52 -8.45
CA PHE A 111 -16.37 6.03 -8.73
C PHE A 111 -15.59 5.67 -7.46
N HIS A 112 -15.51 6.58 -6.48
CA HIS A 112 -14.88 6.33 -5.18
C HIS A 112 -15.45 5.08 -4.49
N ARG A 113 -16.78 4.95 -4.48
CA ARG A 113 -17.47 3.77 -3.93
C ARG A 113 -17.10 2.49 -4.69
N SER A 114 -16.99 2.56 -6.02
CA SER A 114 -16.61 1.43 -6.86
C SER A 114 -15.19 0.95 -6.56
N ILE A 115 -14.19 1.84 -6.48
CA ILE A 115 -12.81 1.45 -6.18
C ILE A 115 -12.63 1.04 -4.70
N ALA A 116 -13.35 1.64 -3.76
CA ALA A 116 -13.34 1.20 -2.36
C ALA A 116 -13.82 -0.25 -2.20
N THR A 117 -15.01 -0.55 -2.74
CA THR A 117 -15.69 -1.85 -2.53
C THR A 117 -15.22 -2.95 -3.48
N GLN A 118 -14.95 -2.63 -4.75
CA GLN A 118 -14.59 -3.65 -5.74
C GLN A 118 -13.08 -3.89 -5.86
N VAL A 119 -12.24 -2.99 -5.33
CA VAL A 119 -10.77 -3.09 -5.38
C VAL A 119 -10.15 -3.13 -3.99
N ALA A 120 -10.28 -2.07 -3.18
CA ALA A 120 -9.56 -1.98 -1.91
C ALA A 120 -10.02 -3.01 -0.87
N GLU A 121 -11.32 -3.25 -0.72
CA GLU A 121 -11.86 -4.27 0.20
C GLU A 121 -11.34 -5.70 -0.09
N PRO A 122 -11.49 -6.27 -1.31
CA PRO A 122 -10.97 -7.60 -1.63
C PRO A 122 -9.46 -7.75 -1.41
N LEU A 123 -8.66 -6.72 -1.76
CA LEU A 123 -7.21 -6.75 -1.55
C LEU A 123 -6.85 -6.67 -0.05
N ARG A 124 -7.57 -5.84 0.72
CA ARG A 124 -7.38 -5.77 2.18
C ARG A 124 -7.72 -7.10 2.84
N THR A 125 -8.78 -7.79 2.42
CA THR A 125 -9.11 -9.14 2.89
C THR A 125 -8.02 -10.16 2.52
N MET A 126 -7.40 -10.03 1.35
CA MET A 126 -6.32 -10.93 0.91
C MET A 126 -5.05 -10.78 1.74
N VAL A 127 -4.64 -9.53 2.02
CA VAL A 127 -3.46 -9.20 2.84
C VAL A 127 -3.54 -9.77 4.26
N HIS A 128 -4.75 -9.85 4.82
CA HIS A 128 -5.01 -10.33 6.18
C HIS A 128 -5.71 -11.71 6.21
N GLY A 129 -5.72 -12.42 5.08
CA GLY A 129 -6.46 -13.67 4.93
C GLY A 129 -5.73 -14.87 5.55
N SER A 130 -6.46 -15.74 6.24
CA SER A 130 -5.88 -16.93 6.87
C SER A 130 -5.07 -17.83 5.91
N PRO A 131 -5.42 -18.01 4.61
CA PRO A 131 -4.63 -18.89 3.73
C PRO A 131 -3.16 -18.47 3.57
N LEU A 132 -2.88 -17.16 3.60
CA LEU A 132 -1.51 -16.63 3.50
C LEU A 132 -0.73 -16.91 4.79
N GLU A 133 -1.33 -16.66 5.96
CA GLU A 133 -0.68 -16.90 7.25
C GLU A 133 -0.55 -18.41 7.55
N ASP A 134 -1.53 -19.24 7.18
CA ASP A 134 -1.45 -20.70 7.26
C ASP A 134 -0.29 -21.26 6.41
N ALA A 135 -0.12 -20.75 5.18
CA ALA A 135 0.99 -21.13 4.32
C ALA A 135 2.35 -20.68 4.91
N ARG A 136 2.43 -19.47 5.50
CA ARG A 136 3.62 -18.98 6.20
C ARG A 136 3.98 -19.84 7.41
N HIS A 137 3.00 -20.27 8.20
CA HIS A 137 3.22 -21.21 9.31
C HIS A 137 3.74 -22.58 8.83
N LEU A 138 3.32 -23.07 7.66
CA LEU A 138 3.89 -24.29 7.06
C LEU A 138 5.36 -24.11 6.65
N LYS A 139 5.71 -22.95 6.06
CA LYS A 139 7.09 -22.57 5.73
C LYS A 139 7.98 -22.56 6.98
N GLN A 140 7.56 -21.88 8.05
CA GLN A 140 8.29 -21.85 9.34
C GLN A 140 8.42 -23.22 10.03
N LYS A 141 7.52 -24.17 9.77
CA LYS A 141 7.63 -25.56 10.25
C LYS A 141 8.63 -26.36 9.41
N TYR A 142 8.63 -26.15 8.10
CA TYR A 142 9.61 -26.76 7.20
C TYR A 142 11.04 -26.31 7.53
N ASP A 143 11.26 -25.01 7.75
CA ASP A 143 12.60 -24.48 8.08
C ASP A 143 13.20 -25.14 9.32
N ARG A 144 12.42 -25.25 10.40
CA ARG A 144 12.82 -25.91 11.64
C ARG A 144 13.17 -27.39 11.42
N LEU A 145 12.36 -28.14 10.67
CA LEU A 145 12.66 -29.53 10.33
C LEU A 145 13.95 -29.66 9.51
N ARG A 146 14.24 -28.70 8.63
CA ARG A 146 15.46 -28.66 7.82
C ARG A 146 16.70 -28.30 8.64
N GLU A 147 16.57 -27.39 9.61
CA GLU A 147 17.63 -27.08 10.58
C GLU A 147 17.93 -28.32 11.46
N ASP A 148 16.89 -28.95 12.03
CA ASP A 148 17.01 -30.20 12.80
C ASP A 148 17.67 -31.32 11.99
N ALA A 149 17.29 -31.48 10.72
CA ALA A 149 17.93 -32.45 9.82
C ALA A 149 19.41 -32.12 9.58
N THR A 150 19.76 -30.86 9.37
CA THR A 150 21.16 -30.40 9.17
C THR A 150 22.02 -30.63 10.41
N ASN A 151 21.47 -30.35 11.60
CA ASN A 151 22.09 -30.65 12.88
C ASN A 151 22.27 -32.16 13.08
N GLN A 152 21.28 -32.97 12.67
CA GLN A 152 21.33 -34.43 12.77
C GLN A 152 22.35 -35.06 11.79
N VAL A 153 22.49 -34.54 10.55
CA VAL A 153 23.56 -34.93 9.61
C VAL A 153 24.93 -34.69 10.24
N SER A 154 25.12 -33.54 10.89
CA SER A 154 26.36 -33.19 11.58
C SER A 154 26.67 -34.16 12.72
N GLU A 155 25.67 -34.57 13.50
CA GLU A 155 25.81 -35.57 14.56
C GLU A 155 26.12 -36.98 14.03
N VAL A 156 25.49 -37.41 12.93
CA VAL A 156 25.79 -38.68 12.25
C VAL A 156 27.23 -38.70 11.77
N ASN A 157 27.70 -37.64 11.11
CA ASN A 157 29.09 -37.51 10.66
C ASN A 157 30.07 -37.54 11.84
N ARG A 158 29.77 -36.83 12.94
CA ARG A 158 30.58 -36.85 14.18
C ARG A 158 30.63 -38.24 14.84
N ARG A 159 29.59 -39.07 14.70
CA ARG A 159 29.63 -40.47 15.16
C ARG A 159 30.44 -41.35 14.22
N LYS A 160 30.32 -41.18 12.90
CA LYS A 160 31.11 -41.93 11.89
C LYS A 160 32.62 -41.74 12.05
N THR A 161 33.08 -40.56 12.49
CA THR A 161 34.52 -40.28 12.73
C THR A 161 35.05 -40.78 14.08
N LYS A 162 34.21 -41.33 14.97
CA LYS A 162 34.69 -41.89 16.25
C LYS A 162 35.22 -43.31 16.08
N ASP A 163 36.23 -43.63 16.87
CA ASP A 163 36.86 -44.94 17.00
C ASP A 163 35.86 -45.99 17.59
N PRO A 164 35.45 -47.01 16.82
CA PRO A 164 34.47 -48.01 17.27
C PRO A 164 34.94 -48.86 18.45
N HIS A 165 36.25 -48.97 18.71
CA HIS A 165 36.79 -49.79 19.79
C HIS A 165 36.77 -49.09 21.16
N LYS A 166 36.42 -47.80 21.21
CA LYS A 166 36.39 -46.98 22.45
C LYS A 166 35.00 -46.84 23.08
N ASP A 167 33.95 -47.26 22.40
CA ASP A 167 32.57 -47.18 22.91
C ASP A 167 31.84 -48.49 22.57
N PRO A 168 31.53 -49.37 23.55
CA PRO A 168 30.87 -50.65 23.27
C PRO A 168 29.46 -50.50 22.67
N ASP A 169 28.80 -49.35 22.84
CA ASP A 169 27.50 -49.08 22.24
C ASP A 169 27.61 -48.31 20.91
N TYR A 170 28.82 -48.12 20.35
CA TYR A 170 29.07 -47.31 19.15
C TYR A 170 28.06 -47.60 18.03
N GLY A 171 27.85 -48.88 17.71
CA GLY A 171 26.95 -49.31 16.63
C GLY A 171 25.50 -48.92 16.88
N ALA A 172 24.99 -49.19 18.08
CA ALA A 172 23.62 -48.82 18.46
C ALA A 172 23.43 -47.30 18.49
N LYS A 173 24.43 -46.55 18.98
CA LYS A 173 24.45 -45.09 18.99
C LYS A 173 24.49 -44.51 17.57
N LEU A 174 25.25 -45.09 16.66
CA LEU A 174 25.28 -44.65 15.26
C LEU A 174 23.94 -44.95 14.58
N GLN A 175 23.43 -46.18 14.69
CA GLN A 175 22.16 -46.60 14.10
C GLN A 175 20.98 -45.76 14.59
N ALA A 176 20.91 -45.43 15.89
CA ALA A 176 19.86 -44.55 16.41
C ALA A 176 19.96 -43.11 15.87
N ALA A 177 21.17 -42.62 15.59
CA ALA A 177 21.37 -41.30 14.99
C ALA A 177 21.00 -41.29 13.49
N GLU A 178 21.27 -42.39 12.77
CA GLU A 178 20.86 -42.57 11.36
C GLU A 178 19.34 -42.74 11.23
N HIS A 179 18.70 -43.53 12.10
CA HIS A 179 17.23 -43.65 12.14
C HIS A 179 16.55 -42.29 12.35
N LYS A 180 17.00 -41.51 13.34
CA LYS A 180 16.48 -40.16 13.58
C LYS A 180 16.69 -39.22 12.39
N LEU A 181 17.78 -39.40 11.64
CA LEU A 181 17.98 -38.64 10.39
C LEU A 181 16.95 -39.04 9.33
N GLU A 182 16.69 -40.34 9.14
CA GLU A 182 15.66 -40.81 8.20
C GLU A 182 14.25 -40.32 8.56
N GLU A 183 13.89 -40.32 9.85
CA GLU A 183 12.63 -39.75 10.35
C GLU A 183 12.52 -38.25 10.04
N LEU A 184 13.56 -37.47 10.31
CA LEU A 184 13.61 -36.03 10.03
C LEU A 184 13.53 -35.74 8.52
N THR A 185 14.28 -36.47 7.69
CA THR A 185 14.21 -36.33 6.22
C THR A 185 12.82 -36.67 5.69
N SER A 186 12.16 -37.72 6.20
CA SER A 186 10.79 -38.08 5.78
C SER A 186 9.74 -37.04 6.21
N ALA A 187 9.90 -36.46 7.39
CA ALA A 187 9.05 -35.37 7.87
C ALA A 187 9.26 -34.08 7.05
N MET A 188 10.52 -33.74 6.76
CA MET A 188 10.91 -32.58 5.94
C MET A 188 10.38 -32.67 4.51
N ASP A 189 10.48 -33.83 3.86
CA ASP A 189 9.93 -34.07 2.51
C ASP A 189 8.41 -33.83 2.48
N THR A 190 7.68 -34.43 3.44
CA THR A 190 6.22 -34.29 3.55
C THR A 190 5.81 -32.84 3.84
N MET A 191 6.48 -32.18 4.79
CA MET A 191 6.19 -30.79 5.16
C MET A 191 6.50 -29.83 4.01
N GLY A 192 7.61 -30.04 3.30
CA GLY A 192 8.01 -29.20 2.18
C GLY A 192 7.03 -29.28 1.01
N LYS A 193 6.55 -30.48 0.66
CA LYS A 193 5.48 -30.66 -0.35
C LYS A 193 4.21 -29.90 0.04
N ASN A 194 3.78 -30.00 1.30
CA ASN A 194 2.60 -29.30 1.81
C ASN A 194 2.79 -27.77 1.78
N ALA A 195 3.96 -27.27 2.22
CA ALA A 195 4.29 -25.85 2.23
C ALA A 195 4.37 -25.27 0.80
N THR A 196 5.07 -25.95 -0.11
CA THR A 196 5.17 -25.56 -1.53
C THR A 196 3.79 -25.55 -2.19
N SER A 197 2.96 -26.57 -1.98
CA SER A 197 1.60 -26.62 -2.53
C SER A 197 0.72 -25.49 -1.99
N ALA A 198 0.76 -25.22 -0.69
CA ALA A 198 -0.02 -24.13 -0.08
C ALA A 198 0.43 -22.76 -0.61
N MET A 199 1.75 -22.51 -0.65
CA MET A 199 2.30 -21.23 -1.08
C MET A 199 2.11 -20.98 -2.58
N SER A 200 2.13 -22.02 -3.42
CA SER A 200 1.81 -21.92 -4.85
C SER A 200 0.35 -21.55 -5.12
N VAL A 201 -0.58 -22.08 -4.33
CA VAL A 201 -2.00 -21.66 -4.38
C VAL A 201 -2.15 -20.19 -3.98
N VAL A 202 -1.47 -19.76 -2.91
CA VAL A 202 -1.50 -18.36 -2.44
C VAL A 202 -0.88 -17.41 -3.47
N GLU A 203 0.30 -17.72 -4.03
CA GLU A 203 0.93 -16.95 -5.13
C GLU A 203 -0.04 -16.79 -6.30
N SER A 204 -0.61 -17.90 -6.77
CA SER A 204 -1.54 -17.91 -7.90
C SER A 204 -2.80 -17.09 -7.60
N GLN A 205 -3.35 -17.17 -6.38
CA GLN A 205 -4.52 -16.42 -5.98
C GLN A 205 -4.22 -14.92 -5.87
N GLN A 206 -3.06 -14.54 -5.30
CA GLN A 206 -2.62 -13.16 -5.21
C GLN A 206 -2.42 -12.54 -6.60
N GLN A 207 -1.68 -13.20 -7.49
CA GLN A 207 -1.43 -12.68 -8.84
C GLN A 207 -2.72 -12.48 -9.63
N ASN A 208 -3.56 -13.52 -9.73
CA ASN A 208 -4.81 -13.46 -10.49
C ASN A 208 -5.79 -12.42 -9.92
N THR A 209 -5.91 -12.35 -8.59
CA THR A 209 -6.82 -11.38 -7.97
C THR A 209 -6.29 -9.96 -8.12
N THR A 210 -5.01 -9.69 -7.85
CA THR A 210 -4.42 -8.35 -8.02
C THR A 210 -4.59 -7.86 -9.46
N LEU A 211 -4.28 -8.70 -10.46
CA LEU A 211 -4.46 -8.36 -11.87
C LEU A 211 -5.93 -8.03 -12.20
N GLN A 212 -6.87 -8.86 -11.74
CA GLN A 212 -8.30 -8.62 -11.94
C GLN A 212 -8.78 -7.33 -11.25
N LYS A 213 -8.23 -7.00 -10.08
CA LYS A 213 -8.54 -5.77 -9.34
C LYS A 213 -7.97 -4.51 -10.01
N LEU A 214 -6.77 -4.59 -10.60
CA LEU A 214 -6.22 -3.52 -11.43
C LEU A 214 -7.10 -3.26 -12.66
N LEU A 215 -7.57 -4.31 -13.34
CA LEU A 215 -8.52 -4.15 -14.45
C LEU A 215 -9.84 -3.49 -14.00
N THR A 216 -10.40 -3.91 -12.86
CA THR A 216 -11.61 -3.28 -12.28
C THR A 216 -11.38 -1.79 -11.95
N MET A 217 -10.18 -1.39 -11.54
CA MET A 217 -9.83 0.01 -11.29
C MET A 217 -9.86 0.82 -12.60
N VAL A 218 -9.20 0.32 -13.65
CA VAL A 218 -9.17 0.94 -14.99
C VAL A 218 -10.56 1.06 -15.59
N ASP A 219 -11.40 0.03 -15.48
CA ASP A 219 -12.78 0.07 -15.96
C ASP A 219 -13.63 1.10 -15.19
N ALA A 220 -13.43 1.21 -13.86
CA ALA A 220 -14.13 2.19 -13.03
C ALA A 220 -13.72 3.64 -13.38
N GLU A 221 -12.43 3.90 -13.57
CA GLU A 221 -11.91 5.20 -14.02
C GLU A 221 -12.44 5.57 -15.41
N ARG A 222 -12.33 4.66 -16.38
CA ARG A 222 -12.81 4.85 -17.74
C ARG A 222 -14.31 5.17 -17.76
N ALA A 223 -15.11 4.42 -16.99
CA ALA A 223 -16.54 4.64 -16.90
C ALA A 223 -16.89 5.97 -16.20
N TYR A 224 -16.10 6.40 -15.21
CA TYR A 224 -16.24 7.72 -14.58
C TYR A 224 -15.98 8.86 -15.56
N PHE A 225 -14.82 8.86 -16.23
CA PHE A 225 -14.48 9.91 -17.19
C PHE A 225 -15.48 9.97 -18.35
N GLN A 226 -15.92 8.83 -18.88
CA GLN A 226 -16.96 8.78 -19.92
C GLN A 226 -18.28 9.44 -19.47
N ARG A 227 -18.74 9.18 -18.22
CA ARG A 227 -19.96 9.80 -17.70
C ARG A 227 -19.78 11.31 -17.44
N VAL A 228 -18.62 11.72 -16.94
CA VAL A 228 -18.28 13.15 -16.76
C VAL A 228 -18.22 13.90 -18.09
N THR A 229 -17.58 13.34 -19.12
CA THR A 229 -17.54 13.92 -20.47
C THR A 229 -18.94 14.12 -21.03
N GLY A 230 -19.81 13.11 -20.96
CA GLY A 230 -21.20 13.26 -21.43
C GLY A 230 -22.02 14.31 -20.67
N ILE A 231 -21.71 14.57 -19.39
CA ILE A 231 -22.32 15.69 -18.64
C ILE A 231 -21.79 17.04 -19.12
N LEU A 232 -20.49 17.14 -19.44
CA LEU A 232 -19.85 18.35 -19.95
C LEU A 232 -20.32 18.69 -21.38
N ASP A 233 -20.45 17.70 -22.26
CA ASP A 233 -20.95 17.88 -23.63
C ASP A 233 -22.38 18.45 -23.63
N GLN A 234 -23.24 17.88 -22.78
CA GLN A 234 -24.61 18.37 -22.58
C GLN A 234 -24.63 19.79 -22.00
N LEU A 235 -23.79 20.08 -21.02
CA LEU A 235 -23.67 21.42 -20.42
C LEU A 235 -23.17 22.46 -21.43
N HIS A 236 -22.21 22.09 -22.28
CA HIS A 236 -21.66 22.95 -23.31
C HIS A 236 -22.75 23.38 -24.29
N TYR A 237 -23.51 22.43 -24.85
CA TYR A 237 -24.66 22.70 -25.70
C TYR A 237 -25.73 23.58 -25.02
N GLU A 238 -26.02 23.31 -23.74
CA GLU A 238 -26.97 24.08 -22.95
C GLU A 238 -26.57 25.55 -22.78
N ILE A 239 -25.30 25.82 -22.47
CA ILE A 239 -24.74 27.17 -22.33
C ILE A 239 -24.65 27.87 -23.69
N GLU A 240 -24.20 27.19 -24.75
CA GLU A 240 -24.17 27.77 -26.10
C GLU A 240 -25.56 28.22 -26.56
N ALA A 241 -26.58 27.39 -26.36
CA ALA A 241 -27.96 27.73 -26.68
C ALA A 241 -28.46 28.95 -25.89
N GLU A 242 -27.92 29.21 -24.70
CA GLU A 242 -28.25 30.37 -23.86
C GLU A 242 -27.53 31.64 -24.33
N VAL A 243 -26.26 31.53 -24.74
CA VAL A 243 -25.51 32.62 -25.41
C VAL A 243 -26.21 33.04 -26.71
N GLN A 244 -26.65 32.08 -27.54
CA GLN A 244 -27.38 32.38 -28.79
C GLN A 244 -28.78 32.99 -28.56
N ARG A 245 -29.44 32.65 -27.44
CA ARG A 245 -30.70 33.32 -27.05
C ARG A 245 -30.46 34.76 -26.57
N SER A 246 -29.30 35.02 -25.96
CA SER A 246 -28.89 36.37 -25.53
C SER A 246 -28.67 37.32 -26.71
N SER A 247 -27.90 36.87 -27.71
CA SER A 247 -27.58 37.66 -28.92
C SER A 247 -28.83 37.99 -29.74
N ASN A 248 -29.76 37.04 -29.91
CA ASN A 248 -31.01 37.28 -30.63
C ASN A 248 -31.95 38.26 -29.91
N THR A 249 -31.93 38.28 -28.57
CA THR A 249 -32.78 39.18 -27.77
C THR A 249 -32.31 40.64 -27.85
N SER A 250 -31.02 40.91 -27.97
CA SER A 250 -30.49 42.28 -28.12
C SER A 250 -30.77 42.87 -29.50
N VAL A 251 -30.69 42.08 -30.57
CA VAL A 251 -31.02 42.51 -31.95
C VAL A 251 -32.49 42.94 -32.06
N SER A 252 -33.41 42.23 -31.41
CA SER A 252 -34.84 42.57 -31.47
C SER A 252 -35.21 43.86 -30.73
N ARG A 253 -34.45 44.27 -29.69
CA ARG A 253 -34.68 45.55 -28.97
C ARG A 253 -34.23 46.78 -29.77
N ASN A 254 -33.26 46.63 -30.69
CA ASN A 254 -32.80 47.74 -31.53
C ASN A 254 -33.71 48.04 -32.73
N SER A 255 -34.69 47.15 -33.03
CA SER A 255 -35.60 47.33 -34.18
C SER A 255 -36.88 48.13 -33.86
N SER A 256 -37.04 48.63 -32.62
CA SER A 256 -38.25 49.35 -32.18
C SER A 256 -38.05 50.84 -31.87
N ASN A 257 -36.94 51.45 -32.32
CA ASN A 257 -36.76 52.90 -32.30
C ASN A 257 -36.94 53.46 -33.72
N GLY A 258 -38.14 53.97 -34.00
CA GLY A 258 -38.44 54.61 -35.28
C GLY A 258 -37.75 55.97 -35.42
N ALA A 259 -37.04 56.16 -36.52
CA ALA A 259 -36.65 57.46 -37.06
C ALA A 259 -37.04 57.54 -38.54
N THR A 260 -37.34 58.74 -39.02
CA THR A 260 -38.12 59.03 -40.23
C THR A 260 -37.39 58.78 -41.56
N PRO A 261 -38.13 58.61 -42.68
CA PRO A 261 -37.56 58.29 -43.99
C PRO A 261 -37.04 59.53 -44.72
N TYR A 262 -35.84 59.45 -45.29
CA TYR A 262 -35.36 60.34 -46.36
C TYR A 262 -34.63 59.54 -47.45
N PRO A 263 -34.60 60.04 -48.71
CA PRO A 263 -34.60 59.17 -49.88
C PRO A 263 -33.22 58.69 -50.35
N GLN A 264 -33.27 57.59 -51.13
CA GLN A 264 -32.13 56.95 -51.78
C GLN A 264 -31.50 57.85 -52.85
N THR A 265 -30.17 57.79 -52.97
CA THR A 265 -29.45 58.06 -54.23
C THR A 265 -28.56 56.86 -54.56
N PRO A 266 -28.49 56.39 -55.82
CA PRO A 266 -27.81 55.14 -56.15
C PRO A 266 -26.38 55.34 -56.65
N SER A 267 -25.43 54.47 -56.23
CA SER A 267 -24.13 54.32 -56.90
C SER A 267 -23.45 52.97 -56.63
N GLN A 268 -23.53 52.10 -57.64
CA GLN A 268 -22.49 51.18 -58.15
C GLN A 268 -21.63 50.30 -57.19
N SER A 269 -22.06 49.04 -57.07
CA SER A 269 -21.30 47.81 -57.42
C SER A 269 -19.76 47.71 -57.30
N THR A 270 -19.29 46.75 -56.47
CA THR A 270 -18.30 45.69 -56.85
C THR A 270 -18.42 44.44 -55.93
N PRO A 271 -18.02 43.22 -56.36
CA PRO A 271 -18.23 41.94 -55.65
C PRO A 271 -17.02 41.49 -54.75
N PRO A 272 -17.09 40.35 -54.02
CA PRO A 272 -16.29 40.11 -52.81
C PRO A 272 -15.02 39.27 -53.00
N SER A 273 -14.14 39.28 -51.98
CA SER A 273 -13.01 38.36 -51.83
C SER A 273 -13.12 37.50 -50.58
N THR A 274 -13.26 36.19 -50.78
CA THR A 274 -13.13 35.13 -49.79
C THR A 274 -11.69 35.02 -49.28
N THR A 275 -11.48 34.79 -47.98
CA THR A 275 -10.34 34.00 -47.48
C THR A 275 -10.75 33.31 -46.17
N VAL A 276 -10.94 32.00 -46.25
CA VAL A 276 -10.93 31.11 -45.08
C VAL A 276 -9.48 31.01 -44.61
N ARG A 277 -9.23 31.14 -43.29
CA ARG A 277 -7.93 30.79 -42.72
C ARG A 277 -8.11 29.80 -41.57
N GLN A 278 -8.03 28.51 -41.91
CA GLN A 278 -7.69 27.49 -40.91
C GLN A 278 -6.33 27.84 -40.29
N MET A 279 -6.22 27.70 -38.97
CA MET A 279 -4.94 27.55 -38.30
C MET A 279 -4.92 26.15 -37.69
N SER A 280 -4.31 25.22 -38.42
CA SER A 280 -3.78 23.99 -37.82
C SER A 280 -2.60 24.38 -36.92
N VAL A 281 -2.53 23.79 -35.73
CA VAL A 281 -1.36 23.93 -34.84
C VAL A 281 -0.99 22.53 -34.37
N ASP A 282 0.05 21.96 -34.96
CA ASP A 282 0.71 20.75 -34.47
C ASP A 282 1.64 21.10 -33.28
N PRO A 283 1.90 20.15 -32.37
CA PRO A 283 2.57 20.43 -31.10
C PRO A 283 4.11 20.29 -31.17
N PRO A 284 4.86 20.94 -30.27
CA PRO A 284 6.25 20.60 -29.99
C PRO A 284 6.38 19.70 -28.74
N GLU A 285 7.15 18.62 -28.86
CA GLU A 285 7.69 17.88 -27.71
C GLU A 285 8.92 18.60 -27.09
N SER A 286 9.19 18.31 -25.81
CA SER A 286 10.51 17.86 -25.30
C SER A 286 10.98 18.52 -23.98
N SER A 287 10.92 17.73 -22.90
CA SER A 287 11.97 17.52 -21.86
C SER A 287 12.50 18.66 -20.96
N TYR A 288 13.01 18.23 -19.79
CA TYR A 288 13.59 19.02 -18.68
C TYR A 288 12.57 19.90 -17.92
N GLY A 289 12.47 19.88 -16.58
CA GLY A 289 13.23 19.16 -15.56
C GLY A 289 14.32 20.01 -14.90
N HIS A 290 13.96 20.75 -13.86
CA HIS A 290 14.78 20.89 -12.64
C HIS A 290 14.04 21.52 -11.46
N SER A 291 14.52 21.14 -10.27
CA SER A 291 14.21 21.66 -8.94
C SER A 291 14.33 23.18 -8.80
N TYR A 292 13.49 23.77 -7.94
CA TYR A 292 13.68 25.12 -7.41
C TYR A 292 14.11 25.09 -5.94
N HIS A 293 15.34 25.52 -5.69
CA HIS A 293 15.81 26.04 -4.42
C HIS A 293 16.20 27.49 -4.65
N THR A 294 15.58 28.45 -3.96
CA THR A 294 16.15 29.79 -3.76
C THR A 294 15.65 30.35 -2.45
N ALA A 295 16.52 31.07 -1.74
CA ALA A 295 16.27 31.57 -0.39
C ALA A 295 16.04 33.08 -0.37
N ASN A 296 15.30 33.51 0.65
CA ASN A 296 15.33 34.79 1.38
C ASN A 296 15.26 36.12 0.61
N GLY A 297 14.26 36.92 1.00
CA GLY A 297 14.28 38.37 0.98
C GLY A 297 13.29 38.89 2.04
N ASP A 298 13.78 39.73 2.95
CA ASP A 298 12.99 40.45 3.96
C ASP A 298 12.04 41.46 3.25
N TYR A 299 10.99 42.07 3.82
CA TYR A 299 10.60 42.48 5.18
C TYR A 299 9.04 42.40 5.26
N GLU A 300 8.31 42.65 6.36
CA GLU A 300 8.64 43.12 7.72
C GLU A 300 7.63 42.50 8.74
N GLU A 301 7.16 43.23 9.76
CA GLU A 301 6.36 42.70 10.90
C GLU A 301 5.03 43.46 11.12
N GLU A 302 3.90 42.74 11.22
CA GLU A 302 2.66 43.27 11.85
C GLU A 302 2.03 42.17 12.73
N THR A 303 1.86 42.47 14.02
CA THR A 303 1.53 41.49 15.06
C THR A 303 0.03 41.36 15.29
N VAL A 304 -0.52 40.13 15.16
CA VAL A 304 -1.85 39.78 15.65
C VAL A 304 -1.80 38.43 16.37
N ASP A 305 -2.45 38.39 17.54
CA ASP A 305 -2.41 37.33 18.56
C ASP A 305 -2.90 35.97 18.04
N ASP A 306 -1.96 35.03 17.80
CA ASP A 306 -2.26 33.69 17.31
C ASP A 306 -2.13 32.65 18.42
N LYS A 307 -3.27 32.20 18.96
CA LYS A 307 -3.34 31.24 20.07
C LYS A 307 -3.19 29.80 19.56
N VAL A 308 -2.01 29.48 19.06
CA VAL A 308 -1.61 28.15 18.58
C VAL A 308 -1.88 27.09 19.68
N PRO A 309 -2.60 25.99 19.38
CA PRO A 309 -2.67 24.85 20.28
C PRO A 309 -1.31 24.16 20.36
N SER A 310 -0.77 24.04 21.58
CA SER A 310 0.49 23.31 21.85
C SER A 310 0.52 21.94 21.15
N PRO A 311 1.67 21.51 20.59
CA PRO A 311 1.87 20.10 20.28
C PRO A 311 1.63 19.25 21.53
N VAL A 312 1.04 18.07 21.34
CA VAL A 312 0.87 17.11 22.43
C VAL A 312 2.25 16.54 22.78
N GLU A 313 2.79 16.90 23.95
CA GLU A 313 4.02 16.33 24.49
C GLU A 313 3.86 14.81 24.69
N THR A 314 4.20 14.03 23.66
CA THR A 314 4.19 12.57 23.73
C THR A 314 5.46 12.15 24.47
N GLN A 315 5.38 12.11 25.80
CA GLN A 315 6.52 11.83 26.66
C GLN A 315 7.05 10.40 26.43
N SER A 316 8.15 10.30 25.68
CA SER A 316 8.83 9.04 25.38
C SER A 316 9.22 8.27 26.64
N PHE A 317 9.10 6.94 26.61
CA PHE A 317 9.36 6.09 27.76
C PHE A 317 10.07 4.78 27.38
N TYR A 318 10.83 4.22 28.32
CA TYR A 318 11.41 2.89 28.17
C TYR A 318 10.38 1.81 28.46
N ALA A 319 10.39 0.75 27.65
CA ALA A 319 9.59 -0.44 27.80
C ALA A 319 10.46 -1.70 27.62
N ILE A 320 9.98 -2.85 28.08
CA ILE A 320 10.58 -4.16 27.80
C ILE A 320 9.66 -4.92 26.84
N ALA A 321 10.23 -5.51 25.80
CA ALA A 321 9.52 -6.43 24.91
C ALA A 321 9.05 -7.69 25.67
N THR A 322 7.75 -7.96 25.65
CA THR A 322 7.11 -9.13 26.27
C THR A 322 6.79 -10.24 25.27
N HIS A 323 6.88 -9.95 23.98
CA HIS A 323 6.67 -10.87 22.86
C HIS A 323 7.69 -10.58 21.75
N ASP A 324 8.09 -11.61 21.02
CA ASP A 324 8.91 -11.46 19.83
C ASP A 324 8.05 -10.88 18.69
N PHE A 325 8.59 -9.91 17.95
CA PHE A 325 8.00 -9.36 16.73
C PHE A 325 9.10 -9.18 15.69
N GLU A 326 8.92 -9.78 14.52
CA GLU A 326 9.83 -9.67 13.39
C GLU A 326 9.26 -8.64 12.41
N GLY A 327 10.01 -7.56 12.13
CA GLY A 327 9.59 -6.52 11.18
C GLY A 327 9.58 -7.06 9.74
N GLU A 328 8.40 -7.09 9.11
CA GLU A 328 8.24 -7.58 7.74
C GLU A 328 8.19 -6.46 6.69
N ASP A 329 7.75 -5.26 7.05
CA ASP A 329 7.68 -4.06 6.20
C ASP A 329 8.89 -3.12 6.40
N GLU A 330 9.16 -2.26 5.41
CA GLU A 330 10.08 -1.14 5.55
C GLU A 330 9.56 -0.15 6.62
N GLY A 331 10.35 0.06 7.67
CA GLY A 331 9.99 0.90 8.82
C GLY A 331 9.36 0.14 9.99
N GLU A 332 9.18 -1.17 9.94
CA GLU A 332 8.89 -1.98 11.13
C GLU A 332 10.18 -2.31 11.91
N LEU A 333 10.10 -2.40 13.24
CA LEU A 333 11.24 -2.68 14.12
C LEU A 333 11.14 -4.10 14.69
N THR A 334 12.12 -4.95 14.39
CA THR A 334 12.26 -6.26 15.03
C THR A 334 12.62 -6.08 16.52
N ILE A 335 11.87 -6.76 17.40
CA ILE A 335 12.12 -6.81 18.85
C ILE A 335 11.99 -8.26 19.35
N SER A 336 12.87 -8.65 20.27
CA SER A 336 12.87 -9.97 20.92
C SER A 336 12.50 -9.85 22.40
N ILE A 337 11.92 -10.90 23.00
CA ILE A 337 11.54 -10.92 24.42
C ILE A 337 12.73 -10.51 25.31
N GLY A 338 12.53 -9.49 26.14
CA GLY A 338 13.53 -8.93 27.03
C GLY A 338 14.27 -7.70 26.50
N ASP A 339 14.13 -7.36 25.21
CA ASP A 339 14.73 -6.15 24.64
C ASP A 339 14.22 -4.87 25.32
N GLU A 340 15.13 -3.91 25.54
CA GLU A 340 14.77 -2.58 26.05
C GLU A 340 14.52 -1.62 24.89
N VAL A 341 13.27 -1.17 24.78
CA VAL A 341 12.78 -0.35 23.68
C VAL A 341 12.47 1.06 24.19
N LEU A 342 13.02 2.08 23.54
CA LEU A 342 12.61 3.47 23.78
C LEU A 342 11.39 3.79 22.91
N VAL A 343 10.21 3.77 23.50
CA VAL A 343 8.94 4.15 22.85
C VAL A 343 8.90 5.67 22.71
N ARG A 344 8.76 6.16 21.48
CA ARG A 344 8.70 7.60 21.15
C ARG A 344 7.28 8.07 20.87
N GLN A 345 6.50 7.26 20.15
CA GLN A 345 5.12 7.55 19.80
C GLN A 345 4.23 6.32 20.04
N VAL A 346 2.99 6.54 20.43
CA VAL A 346 1.93 5.53 20.48
C VAL A 346 0.73 6.06 19.72
N THR A 347 0.22 5.28 18.78
CA THR A 347 -0.93 5.64 17.93
C THR A 347 -2.22 5.02 18.47
N SER A 348 -3.36 5.63 18.14
CA SER A 348 -4.68 5.07 18.45
C SER A 348 -5.00 3.77 17.72
N SER A 349 -4.23 3.39 16.68
CA SER A 349 -4.33 2.11 15.97
C SER A 349 -3.66 0.93 16.69
N GLY A 350 -3.07 1.14 17.87
CA GLY A 350 -2.39 0.09 18.63
C GLY A 350 -0.95 -0.20 18.17
N TRP A 351 -0.34 0.75 17.45
CA TRP A 351 1.06 0.68 17.01
C TRP A 351 1.91 1.72 17.73
N SER A 352 3.13 1.33 18.11
CA SER A 352 4.15 2.17 18.73
C SER A 352 5.32 2.38 17.78
N GLU A 353 5.84 3.59 17.72
CA GLU A 353 7.17 3.86 17.15
C GLU A 353 8.19 3.86 18.28
N GLY A 354 9.33 3.20 18.07
CA GLY A 354 10.43 3.24 19.02
C GLY A 354 11.77 2.88 18.41
N SER A 355 12.76 2.74 19.28
CA SER A 355 14.12 2.36 18.89
C SER A 355 14.70 1.34 19.85
N CYS A 356 15.31 0.29 19.30
CA CYS A 356 16.02 -0.76 20.02
C CYS A 356 17.31 -1.11 19.27
N ASN A 357 18.38 -1.46 19.99
CA ASN A 357 19.67 -1.94 19.44
C ASN A 357 20.32 -1.07 18.31
N GLY A 358 19.92 0.19 18.19
CA GLY A 358 20.41 1.14 17.18
C GLY A 358 19.47 1.32 15.98
N GLU A 359 18.48 0.46 15.83
CA GLU A 359 17.44 0.52 14.79
C GLU A 359 16.21 1.28 15.30
N SER A 360 15.33 1.70 14.39
CA SER A 360 14.11 2.46 14.72
C SER A 360 12.99 2.10 13.75
N GLY A 361 11.77 2.00 14.28
CA GLY A 361 10.60 1.61 13.51
C GLY A 361 9.39 1.29 14.37
N TRP A 362 8.39 0.70 13.71
CA TRP A 362 7.06 0.43 14.23
C TRP A 362 6.90 -1.01 14.71
N PHE A 363 6.20 -1.19 15.83
CA PHE A 363 5.83 -2.50 16.38
C PHE A 363 4.48 -2.40 17.12
N PRO A 364 3.75 -3.50 17.37
CA PRO A 364 2.48 -3.45 18.06
C PRO A 364 2.64 -3.01 19.52
N SER A 365 1.85 -2.05 19.99
CA SER A 365 1.97 -1.47 21.34
C SER A 365 1.75 -2.48 22.47
N THR A 366 1.08 -3.60 22.20
CA THR A 366 0.83 -4.69 23.14
C THR A 366 2.02 -5.62 23.35
N TYR A 367 3.09 -5.50 22.54
CA TYR A 367 4.27 -6.37 22.60
C TYR A 367 5.36 -5.81 23.55
N VAL A 368 5.11 -4.67 24.19
CA VAL A 368 6.03 -4.07 25.16
C VAL A 368 5.31 -3.63 26.45
N GLU A 369 5.96 -3.78 27.60
CA GLU A 369 5.48 -3.31 28.90
C GLU A 369 6.32 -2.12 29.40
N LYS A 370 5.64 -1.02 29.77
CA LYS A 370 6.27 0.23 30.21
C LYS A 370 7.04 0.05 31.52
N LYS A 371 8.34 0.37 31.53
CA LYS A 371 9.13 0.35 32.77
C LYS A 371 8.63 1.42 33.76
N PRO A 372 8.51 1.10 35.06
CA PRO A 372 8.26 2.12 36.08
C PRO A 372 9.48 3.06 36.23
N PRO A 373 9.28 4.36 36.50
CA PRO A 373 10.37 5.32 36.59
C PRO A 373 11.28 5.01 37.79
N THR A 374 12.52 4.60 37.52
CA THR A 374 13.52 4.34 38.55
C THR A 374 13.92 5.64 39.26
N ARG A 375 13.55 5.78 40.53
CA ARG A 375 13.94 6.94 41.34
C ARG A 375 15.45 6.95 41.53
N ARG A 376 16.16 7.81 40.79
CA ARG A 376 17.61 8.05 40.98
C ARG A 376 17.89 8.37 42.45
N GLY A 377 18.72 7.54 43.09
CA GLY A 377 19.13 7.76 44.48
C GLY A 377 19.89 9.08 44.63
N ARG A 378 19.44 9.95 45.53
CA ARG A 378 20.21 11.15 45.93
C ARG A 378 21.56 10.70 46.49
N ARG A 379 22.65 11.03 45.81
CA ARG A 379 24.01 10.91 46.35
C ARG A 379 24.06 11.72 47.65
N ARG A 380 24.26 11.05 48.79
CA ARG A 380 24.47 11.72 50.08
C ARG A 380 25.86 12.36 50.04
N SER A 381 25.92 13.68 49.90
CA SER A 381 27.14 14.45 50.12
C SER A 381 27.52 14.35 51.60
N GLY A 382 28.57 13.60 51.90
CA GLY A 382 29.12 13.52 53.25
C GLY A 382 29.82 14.82 53.62
N SER A 383 29.30 15.53 54.62
CA SER A 383 30.01 16.64 55.25
C SER A 383 30.82 16.10 56.42
N SER A 384 32.14 15.94 56.22
CA SER A 384 33.07 15.65 57.31
C SER A 384 33.47 16.95 58.00
N HIS A 385 32.80 17.28 59.12
CA HIS A 385 33.28 18.33 60.01
C HIS A 385 34.40 17.74 60.89
N GLY A 386 35.57 18.38 60.88
CA GLY A 386 36.73 17.92 61.65
C GLY A 386 36.58 18.21 63.13
N SER A 387 37.21 17.38 63.97
CA SER A 387 37.50 17.70 65.37
C SER A 387 38.99 17.53 65.62
N ARG A 388 39.71 18.65 65.68
CA ARG A 388 40.91 18.83 66.49
C ARG A 388 41.22 20.31 66.65
#